data_AF-A0A165XQP2-F1
#
_entry.id   AF-A0A165XQP2-F1
#
_cell.length_a   1.000
_cell.length_b   1.000
_cell.length_c   1.000
_cell.angle_alpha   90.00
_cell.angle_beta   90.00
_cell.angle_gamma   90.00
#
_symmetry.space_group_name_H-M   'P 1'
#
loop_
_entity.id
_entity.type
_entity.pdbx_description
1 polymer ?
#
loop_
_entity_poly.entity_id
_entity_poly.type
_entity_poly.pdbx_seq_one_letter_code
_entity_poly.pdbx_strand_id
1 'polypeptide(L)'
;MSEPSSPTEPPKTLGTIDPTESGEPLERPESPASSETSGSSEAGSAGPSEGEPAEADGADEPFTEPSPEVALVWYGGLLREISPIDMTTWDYDTDLEGLTKKAAYTFPVRPHETEFLDEMRARLEAMPIETVLADAEAGDMWMQVELAMRLICGCTIATDCDRAEEMLKAICRQDNDDPQIRHVRAAAERLDAWYDSFQYYSATGLLDALYCAARRCSRALWIETVLPKSKPSLIPTPLCPIDLRVADSTYRHVDAGDFNGRDLDPAKDEKMEKIRLAWLDHTVKRYVFLRYGPKAKICAHGPCESRGTEEKPLFRCEGNCPEQWKPLYCSKECQDKEARHHKTFCTETVLSTMPEKALIRSLYSVAQVTGRTVIYRPTYVDNKIDRDVWMYIAARVL
;
A
#
# COMPACT_ATOMS: atom_id res chain seq x y z
N MET A 1 -30.12 -55.47 -30.50
CA MET A 1 -29.38 -56.36 -29.58
C MET A 1 -28.85 -55.48 -28.47
N SER A 2 -29.31 -55.77 -27.27
CA SER A 2 -29.12 -55.00 -26.05
C SER A 2 -27.72 -55.20 -25.50
N GLU A 3 -27.11 -54.15 -24.96
CA GLU A 3 -26.03 -54.28 -23.97
C GLU A 3 -26.36 -53.47 -22.71
N PRO A 4 -25.99 -53.98 -21.51
CA PRO A 4 -26.64 -53.63 -20.27
C PRO A 4 -25.87 -52.59 -19.44
N SER A 5 -26.67 -51.81 -18.72
CA SER A 5 -26.32 -50.82 -17.72
C SER A 5 -25.62 -51.45 -16.51
N SER A 6 -24.53 -50.84 -16.05
CA SER A 6 -23.90 -51.17 -14.76
C SER A 6 -24.51 -50.34 -13.62
N PRO A 7 -24.61 -50.88 -12.39
CA PRO A 7 -25.35 -50.26 -11.29
C PRO A 7 -24.54 -49.25 -10.48
N THR A 8 -25.25 -48.22 -10.02
CA THR A 8 -24.79 -47.14 -9.13
C THR A 8 -24.74 -47.62 -7.68
N GLU A 9 -23.59 -47.46 -7.00
CA GLU A 9 -23.47 -47.63 -5.55
C GLU A 9 -24.10 -46.46 -4.78
N PRO A 10 -24.71 -46.70 -3.59
CA PRO A 10 -25.24 -45.63 -2.75
C PRO A 10 -24.16 -44.99 -1.87
N PRO A 11 -24.29 -43.70 -1.52
CA PRO A 11 -23.32 -43.00 -0.68
C PRO A 11 -23.41 -43.42 0.79
N LYS A 12 -22.24 -43.58 1.41
CA LYS A 12 -22.06 -43.85 2.84
C LYS A 12 -22.57 -42.68 3.69
N THR A 13 -23.42 -43.00 4.65
CA THR A 13 -23.89 -42.13 5.73
C THR A 13 -22.73 -41.68 6.62
N LEU A 14 -22.58 -40.36 6.78
CA LEU A 14 -21.68 -39.74 7.75
C LEU A 14 -22.30 -39.85 9.15
N GLY A 15 -21.51 -40.42 10.07
CA GLY A 15 -21.88 -40.57 11.48
C GLY A 15 -21.95 -39.23 12.20
N THR A 16 -23.01 -39.06 12.95
CA THR A 16 -23.25 -37.99 13.93
C THR A 16 -22.24 -38.12 15.08
N ILE A 17 -21.52 -37.04 15.40
CA ILE A 17 -20.71 -36.92 16.61
C ILE A 17 -21.44 -35.95 17.54
N ASP A 18 -21.83 -36.45 18.71
CA ASP A 18 -22.32 -35.67 19.85
C ASP A 18 -21.20 -34.79 20.43
N PRO A 19 -21.47 -33.52 20.79
CA PRO A 19 -20.56 -32.73 21.61
C PRO A 19 -20.99 -32.82 23.08
N THR A 20 -20.11 -33.35 23.93
CA THR A 20 -20.22 -33.19 25.39
C THR A 20 -18.83 -32.88 25.94
N GLU A 21 -18.75 -31.78 26.69
CA GLU A 21 -17.75 -31.36 27.70
C GLU A 21 -17.52 -29.83 27.56
N SER A 22 -18.30 -28.98 28.23
CA SER A 22 -18.10 -28.52 29.63
C SER A 22 -16.67 -28.06 29.93
N GLY A 23 -16.38 -26.80 29.58
CA GLY A 23 -15.20 -26.06 30.04
C GLY A 23 -15.63 -24.87 30.90
N GLU A 24 -15.05 -24.79 32.09
CA GLU A 24 -15.31 -23.85 33.18
C GLU A 24 -15.05 -22.36 32.84
N PRO A 25 -15.70 -21.41 33.52
CA PRO A 25 -15.45 -19.99 33.32
C PRO A 25 -14.15 -19.54 33.99
N LEU A 26 -13.24 -18.99 33.20
CA LEU A 26 -12.03 -18.29 33.67
C LEU A 26 -12.44 -16.97 34.35
N GLU A 27 -12.17 -16.90 35.65
CA GLU A 27 -12.27 -15.69 36.46
C GLU A 27 -11.34 -14.58 35.95
N ARG A 28 -11.87 -13.37 35.95
CA ARG A 28 -11.23 -12.13 35.49
C ARG A 28 -10.39 -11.57 36.65
N PRO A 29 -9.08 -11.30 36.49
CA PRO A 29 -8.29 -10.71 37.56
C PRO A 29 -8.68 -9.24 37.78
N GLU A 30 -8.89 -8.90 39.04
CA GLU A 30 -9.17 -7.56 39.54
C GLU A 30 -7.99 -6.60 39.31
N SER A 31 -8.30 -5.41 38.81
CA SER A 31 -7.35 -4.31 38.63
C SER A 31 -6.87 -3.77 39.99
N PRO A 32 -5.57 -3.54 40.22
CA PRO A 32 -5.12 -2.91 41.44
C PRO A 32 -5.37 -1.40 41.43
N ALA A 33 -5.73 -0.93 42.61
CA ALA A 33 -6.12 0.43 42.95
C ALA A 33 -5.04 1.50 42.65
N SER A 34 -5.53 2.66 42.24
CA SER A 34 -4.82 3.92 42.13
C SER A 34 -4.24 4.36 43.47
N SER A 35 -2.90 4.46 43.55
CA SER A 35 -2.20 5.12 44.64
C SER A 35 -2.03 6.61 44.34
N GLU A 36 -2.71 7.44 45.12
CA GLU A 36 -2.51 8.88 45.20
C GLU A 36 -1.14 9.16 45.84
N THR A 37 -0.27 9.88 45.13
CA THR A 37 0.94 10.48 45.70
C THR A 37 0.81 11.99 45.70
N SER A 38 0.45 12.51 46.86
CA SER A 38 0.59 13.91 47.25
C SER A 38 2.07 14.26 47.42
N GLY A 39 2.60 15.12 46.56
CA GLY A 39 3.94 15.71 46.67
C GLY A 39 3.84 17.23 46.56
N SER A 40 4.02 17.91 47.68
CA SER A 40 4.14 19.37 47.82
C SER A 40 5.63 19.78 47.79
N SER A 41 5.87 21.09 47.63
CA SER A 41 7.15 21.83 47.49
C SER A 41 7.55 22.08 46.03
N GLU A 42 8.00 23.27 45.61
CA GLU A 42 8.56 24.41 46.33
C GLU A 42 8.49 25.67 45.46
N ALA A 43 8.44 26.82 46.12
CA ALA A 43 8.28 28.14 45.52
C ALA A 43 9.54 28.60 44.75
N GLY A 44 9.35 29.03 43.50
CA GLY A 44 10.35 29.72 42.68
C GLY A 44 9.70 30.91 41.98
N SER A 45 9.68 32.06 42.65
CA SER A 45 9.17 33.33 42.13
C SER A 45 10.16 33.93 41.14
N ALA A 46 9.92 33.79 39.84
CA ALA A 46 10.57 34.56 38.78
C ALA A 46 9.58 35.61 38.25
N GLY A 47 10.00 36.88 38.29
CA GLY A 47 9.15 38.02 37.96
C GLY A 47 8.69 38.06 36.49
N PRO A 48 7.57 38.72 36.20
CA PRO A 48 7.11 38.91 34.84
C PRO A 48 8.02 39.92 34.13
N SER A 49 8.76 39.46 33.11
CA SER A 49 9.29 40.38 32.11
C SER A 49 8.13 40.77 31.20
N GLU A 50 7.78 42.05 31.21
CA GLU A 50 6.88 42.68 30.25
C GLU A 50 7.47 42.56 28.85
N GLY A 51 7.19 41.43 28.18
CA GLY A 51 7.43 41.26 26.75
C GLY A 51 6.28 41.93 26.00
N GLU A 52 6.61 42.89 25.14
CA GLU A 52 5.67 43.49 24.20
C GLU A 52 4.88 42.40 23.48
N PRO A 53 3.54 42.51 23.40
CA PRO A 53 2.75 41.58 22.61
C PRO A 53 3.21 41.68 21.17
N ALA A 54 3.80 40.61 20.65
CA ALA A 54 4.05 40.49 19.22
C ALA A 54 2.69 40.59 18.52
N GLU A 55 2.44 41.72 17.86
CA GLU A 55 1.30 41.94 16.97
C GLU A 55 1.39 40.90 15.85
N ALA A 56 0.76 39.76 16.07
CA ALA A 56 0.50 38.75 15.05
C ALA A 56 -0.66 39.23 14.17
N ASP A 57 -0.48 40.38 13.51
CA ASP A 57 -1.37 40.90 12.46
C ASP A 57 -1.10 40.17 11.13
N GLY A 58 -1.06 38.84 11.18
CA GLY A 58 -1.23 38.02 10.00
C GLY A 58 -2.72 37.93 9.73
N ALA A 59 -3.28 38.96 9.07
CA ALA A 59 -4.64 38.84 8.54
C ALA A 59 -4.67 37.60 7.66
N ASP A 60 -5.46 36.59 8.05
CA ASP A 60 -5.67 35.38 7.27
C ASP A 60 -6.02 35.79 5.84
N GLU A 61 -5.08 35.60 4.91
CA GLU A 61 -5.36 35.89 3.50
C GLU A 61 -6.54 34.99 3.11
N PRO A 62 -7.61 35.54 2.55
CA PRO A 62 -8.78 34.75 2.20
C PRO A 62 -8.35 33.65 1.23
N PHE A 63 -8.65 32.41 1.62
CA PHE A 63 -8.40 31.22 0.81
C PHE A 63 -8.89 31.46 -0.62
N THR A 64 -7.96 31.49 -1.58
CA THR A 64 -8.30 31.72 -2.98
C THR A 64 -8.63 30.38 -3.62
N GLU A 65 -9.85 30.25 -4.15
CA GLU A 65 -10.27 29.04 -4.85
C GLU A 65 -9.28 28.68 -5.98
N PRO A 66 -8.89 27.39 -6.10
CA PRO A 66 -7.99 26.96 -7.15
C PRO A 66 -8.60 27.24 -8.53
N SER A 67 -7.76 27.56 -9.52
CA SER A 67 -8.26 27.69 -10.89
C SER A 67 -8.83 26.34 -11.37
N PRO A 68 -9.81 26.34 -12.31
CA PRO A 68 -10.40 25.10 -12.81
C PRO A 68 -9.38 24.11 -13.38
N GLU A 69 -8.30 24.61 -14.00
CA GLU A 69 -7.21 23.76 -14.52
C GLU A 69 -6.41 23.11 -13.40
N VAL A 70 -6.12 23.86 -12.32
CA VAL A 70 -5.46 23.29 -11.14
C VAL A 70 -6.37 22.24 -10.50
N ALA A 71 -7.64 22.54 -10.26
CA ALA A 71 -8.59 21.59 -9.71
C ALA A 71 -8.70 20.29 -10.54
N LEU A 72 -8.66 20.41 -11.88
CA LEU A 72 -8.68 19.26 -12.79
C LEU A 72 -7.41 18.40 -12.68
N VAL A 73 -6.23 19.03 -12.59
CA VAL A 73 -4.96 18.32 -12.34
C VAL A 73 -5.02 17.60 -11.00
N TRP A 74 -5.56 18.26 -9.97
CA TRP A 74 -5.72 17.69 -8.64
C TRP A 74 -6.64 16.48 -8.64
N TYR A 75 -7.81 16.60 -9.26
CA TYR A 75 -8.76 15.53 -9.44
C TYR A 75 -8.13 14.29 -10.10
N GLY A 76 -7.47 14.48 -11.23
CA GLY A 76 -6.85 13.37 -11.94
C GLY A 76 -5.68 12.74 -11.19
N GLY A 77 -4.90 13.54 -10.45
CA GLY A 77 -3.84 13.03 -9.59
C GLY A 77 -4.37 12.17 -8.46
N LEU A 78 -5.42 12.62 -7.75
CA LEU A 78 -6.08 11.84 -6.69
C LEU A 78 -6.63 10.52 -7.23
N LEU A 79 -7.32 10.57 -8.37
CA LEU A 79 -7.86 9.37 -9.01
C LEU A 79 -6.75 8.36 -9.32
N ARG A 80 -5.61 8.82 -9.83
CA ARG A 80 -4.44 7.96 -10.10
C ARG A 80 -3.81 7.40 -8.82
N GLU A 81 -3.74 8.18 -7.74
CA GLU A 81 -3.15 7.74 -6.47
C GLU A 81 -3.93 6.59 -5.81
N ILE A 82 -5.25 6.58 -5.96
CA ILE A 82 -6.11 5.54 -5.36
C ILE A 82 -6.45 4.41 -6.33
N SER A 83 -6.04 4.53 -7.60
CA SER A 83 -6.27 3.53 -8.63
C SER A 83 -5.15 2.48 -8.64
N PRO A 84 -5.51 1.19 -8.82
CA PRO A 84 -4.58 0.11 -9.07
C PRO A 84 -3.50 0.45 -10.11
N ILE A 85 -2.24 0.21 -9.76
CA ILE A 85 -1.15 0.19 -10.73
C ILE A 85 -1.27 -1.09 -11.55
N ASP A 86 -1.39 -0.93 -12.87
CA ASP A 86 -1.11 -2.02 -13.78
C ASP A 86 0.40 -2.26 -13.85
N MET A 87 0.87 -3.21 -13.04
CA MET A 87 2.28 -3.60 -12.96
C MET A 87 2.84 -4.17 -14.28
N THR A 88 1.99 -4.46 -15.27
CA THR A 88 2.42 -4.94 -16.60
C THR A 88 2.72 -3.81 -17.57
N THR A 89 2.04 -2.66 -17.41
CA THR A 89 2.26 -1.45 -18.21
C THR A 89 3.04 -0.38 -17.45
N TRP A 90 3.25 -0.57 -16.14
CA TRP A 90 4.05 0.34 -15.33
C TRP A 90 5.49 0.36 -15.82
N ASP A 91 5.87 1.50 -16.39
CA ASP A 91 7.25 1.77 -16.72
C ASP A 91 8.04 1.94 -15.42
N TYR A 92 8.82 0.92 -15.05
CA TYR A 92 9.71 0.99 -13.89
C TYR A 92 10.88 1.97 -14.10
N ASP A 93 11.09 2.49 -15.33
CA ASP A 93 11.96 3.64 -15.58
C ASP A 93 11.29 4.97 -15.15
N THR A 94 10.03 4.94 -14.70
CA THR A 94 9.46 6.03 -13.90
C THR A 94 10.31 6.16 -12.65
N ASP A 95 11.25 7.09 -12.72
CA ASP A 95 12.22 7.40 -11.68
C ASP A 95 11.45 7.66 -10.38
N LEU A 96 11.33 6.64 -9.53
CA LEU A 96 10.74 6.79 -8.20
C LEU A 96 11.59 7.72 -7.34
N GLU A 97 12.89 7.85 -7.63
CA GLU A 97 13.73 8.91 -7.06
C GLU A 97 13.21 10.28 -7.53
N GLY A 98 12.81 10.38 -8.79
CA GLY A 98 12.10 11.49 -9.44
C GLY A 98 10.71 11.77 -8.90
N LEU A 99 9.89 10.75 -8.62
CA LEU A 99 8.60 10.86 -7.92
C LEU A 99 8.79 11.28 -6.47
N THR A 100 9.89 10.85 -5.84
CA THR A 100 10.26 11.25 -4.48
C THR A 100 10.95 12.62 -4.42
N LYS A 101 11.36 13.22 -5.56
CA LYS A 101 11.84 14.61 -5.60
C LYS A 101 10.63 15.54 -5.35
N LYS A 102 10.83 16.51 -4.46
CA LYS A 102 9.80 17.33 -3.79
C LYS A 102 8.68 17.94 -4.67
N ALA A 103 8.88 18.13 -5.97
CA ALA A 103 7.85 18.68 -6.87
C ALA A 103 6.96 17.64 -7.55
N ALA A 104 7.40 16.37 -7.67
CA ALA A 104 6.61 15.28 -8.23
C ALA A 104 5.80 14.52 -7.15
N TYR A 105 6.03 14.85 -5.88
CA TYR A 105 5.29 14.30 -4.75
C TYR A 105 3.84 14.80 -4.72
N THR A 106 3.56 15.99 -5.27
CA THR A 106 2.19 16.51 -5.34
C THR A 106 1.43 15.95 -6.54
N PHE A 107 2.08 15.77 -7.70
CA PHE A 107 1.44 15.22 -8.90
C PHE A 107 2.42 14.38 -9.73
N PRO A 108 2.19 13.06 -9.88
CA PRO A 108 2.93 12.26 -10.86
C PRO A 108 2.56 12.64 -12.30
N VAL A 109 1.46 13.38 -12.49
CA VAL A 109 0.99 13.87 -13.77
C VAL A 109 1.68 15.19 -14.07
N ARG A 110 2.43 15.24 -15.16
CA ARG A 110 2.94 16.51 -15.67
C ARG A 110 1.73 17.31 -16.18
N PRO A 111 1.50 18.56 -15.74
CA PRO A 111 0.36 19.39 -16.17
C PRO A 111 0.25 19.61 -17.69
N HIS A 112 1.25 19.20 -18.46
CA HIS A 112 1.37 19.40 -19.89
C HIS A 112 0.99 18.16 -20.72
N GLU A 113 0.59 17.06 -20.10
CA GLU A 113 0.03 15.92 -20.82
C GLU A 113 -1.41 16.24 -21.23
N THR A 114 -1.58 16.87 -22.39
CA THR A 114 -2.90 17.27 -22.93
C THR A 114 -3.87 16.09 -23.00
N GLU A 115 -3.39 14.91 -23.38
CA GLU A 115 -4.22 13.69 -23.46
C GLU A 115 -4.82 13.32 -22.09
N PHE A 116 -4.04 13.45 -21.01
CA PHE A 116 -4.52 13.18 -19.66
C PHE A 116 -5.60 14.18 -19.22
N LEU A 117 -5.39 15.47 -19.48
CA LEU A 117 -6.38 16.50 -19.14
C LEU A 117 -7.67 16.35 -19.94
N ASP A 118 -7.57 15.97 -21.21
CA ASP A 118 -8.72 15.69 -22.07
C ASP A 118 -9.49 14.46 -21.56
N GLU A 119 -8.80 13.42 -21.08
CA GLU A 119 -9.43 12.26 -20.44
C GLU A 119 -10.19 12.67 -19.15
N MET A 120 -9.58 13.49 -18.31
CA MET A 120 -10.22 13.96 -17.07
C MET A 120 -11.44 14.84 -17.37
N ARG A 121 -11.37 15.71 -18.39
CA ARG A 121 -12.52 16.50 -18.84
C ARG A 121 -13.64 15.61 -19.35
N ALA A 122 -13.33 14.66 -20.23
CA ALA A 122 -14.32 13.71 -20.76
C ALA A 122 -14.98 12.91 -19.64
N ARG A 123 -14.22 12.53 -18.60
CA ARG A 123 -14.76 11.86 -17.41
C ARG A 123 -15.72 12.75 -16.61
N LEU A 124 -15.37 14.01 -16.37
CA LEU A 124 -16.25 14.96 -15.68
C LEU A 124 -17.51 15.29 -16.49
N GLU A 125 -17.41 15.38 -17.82
CA GLU A 125 -18.56 15.53 -18.72
C GLU A 125 -19.48 14.31 -18.68
N ALA A 126 -18.90 13.11 -18.61
CA ALA A 126 -19.66 11.85 -18.50
C ALA A 126 -20.32 11.68 -17.13
N MET A 127 -19.81 12.34 -16.08
CA MET A 127 -20.37 12.34 -14.72
C MET A 127 -20.55 13.77 -14.20
N PRO A 128 -21.62 14.48 -14.66
CA PRO A 128 -21.97 15.80 -14.16
C PRO A 128 -22.11 15.80 -12.63
N ILE A 129 -21.74 16.91 -11.99
CA ILE A 129 -21.73 17.02 -10.53
C ILE A 129 -23.12 16.78 -9.92
N GLU A 130 -24.19 17.15 -10.62
CA GLU A 130 -25.57 16.95 -10.19
C GLU A 130 -25.90 15.45 -10.06
N THR A 131 -25.43 14.63 -11.01
CA THR A 131 -25.58 13.17 -10.98
C THR A 131 -24.78 12.58 -9.82
N VAL A 132 -23.52 13.00 -9.66
CA VAL A 132 -22.65 12.52 -8.57
C VAL A 132 -23.26 12.84 -7.21
N LEU A 133 -23.81 14.04 -7.01
CA LEU A 133 -24.49 14.43 -5.78
C LEU A 133 -25.73 13.57 -5.52
N ALA A 134 -26.60 13.42 -6.51
CA ALA A 134 -27.84 12.66 -6.38
C ALA A 134 -27.57 11.18 -6.04
N ASP A 135 -26.61 10.56 -6.73
CA ASP A 135 -26.26 9.16 -6.52
C ASP A 135 -25.52 8.94 -5.18
N ALA A 136 -24.65 9.87 -4.78
CA ALA A 136 -23.99 9.83 -3.47
C ALA A 136 -25.00 9.94 -2.32
N GLU A 137 -26.01 10.81 -2.44
CA GLU A 137 -27.12 10.96 -1.50
C GLU A 137 -28.02 9.71 -1.48
N ALA A 138 -28.18 9.03 -2.61
CA ALA A 138 -28.87 7.74 -2.71
C ALA A 138 -28.10 6.57 -2.06
N GLY A 139 -26.86 6.80 -1.63
CA GLY A 139 -26.02 5.82 -0.95
C GLY A 139 -25.09 5.03 -1.86
N ASP A 140 -24.89 5.47 -3.12
CA ASP A 140 -23.86 4.89 -3.98
C ASP A 140 -22.48 5.26 -3.41
N MET A 141 -21.80 4.26 -2.84
CA MET A 141 -20.50 4.45 -2.18
C MET A 141 -19.41 4.91 -3.15
N TRP A 142 -19.47 4.52 -4.42
CA TRP A 142 -18.48 4.94 -5.39
C TRP A 142 -18.68 6.41 -5.76
N MET A 143 -19.94 6.84 -5.91
CA MET A 143 -20.26 8.26 -6.09
C MET A 143 -19.93 9.09 -4.85
N GLN A 144 -19.99 8.51 -3.65
CA GLN A 144 -19.47 9.15 -2.43
C GLN A 144 -17.94 9.34 -2.49
N VAL A 145 -17.16 8.33 -2.92
CA VAL A 145 -15.71 8.49 -3.11
C VAL A 145 -15.40 9.54 -4.18
N GLU A 146 -16.11 9.51 -5.31
CA GLU A 146 -16.00 10.50 -6.39
C GLU A 146 -16.31 11.93 -5.90
N LEU A 147 -17.39 12.10 -5.12
CA LEU A 147 -17.75 13.37 -4.51
C LEU A 147 -16.69 13.85 -3.52
N ALA A 148 -16.19 12.95 -2.66
CA ALA A 148 -15.12 13.28 -1.72
C ALA A 148 -13.85 13.76 -2.44
N MET A 149 -13.45 13.12 -3.54
CA MET A 149 -12.31 13.61 -4.36
C MET A 149 -12.57 15.02 -4.89
N ARG A 150 -13.76 15.29 -5.44
CA ARG A 150 -14.13 16.61 -5.98
C ARG A 150 -14.16 17.69 -4.90
N LEU A 151 -14.67 17.38 -3.71
CA LEU A 151 -14.65 18.28 -2.55
C LEU A 151 -13.23 18.55 -2.04
N ILE A 152 -12.32 17.58 -2.10
CA ILE A 152 -10.91 17.79 -1.71
C ILE A 152 -10.19 18.71 -2.70
N CYS A 153 -10.41 18.52 -4.01
CA CYS A 153 -9.66 19.26 -5.04
C CYS A 153 -10.35 20.54 -5.55
N GLY A 154 -11.59 20.82 -5.14
CA GLY A 154 -12.37 21.94 -5.66
C GLY A 154 -12.78 21.77 -7.13
N CYS A 155 -12.90 20.53 -7.61
CA CYS A 155 -13.22 20.26 -9.02
C CYS A 155 -14.73 20.13 -9.22
N THR A 156 -15.33 21.01 -10.01
CA THR A 156 -16.78 21.11 -10.28
C THR A 156 -17.66 21.47 -9.08
N ILE A 157 -17.10 21.60 -7.88
CA ILE A 157 -17.75 21.99 -6.63
C ILE A 157 -16.75 22.73 -5.75
N ALA A 158 -17.21 23.61 -4.86
CA ALA A 158 -16.35 24.30 -3.89
C ALA A 158 -15.67 23.30 -2.95
N THR A 159 -14.45 23.63 -2.51
CA THR A 159 -13.67 22.78 -1.60
C THR A 159 -14.36 22.66 -0.24
N ASP A 160 -14.46 21.44 0.28
CA ASP A 160 -15.00 21.12 1.61
C ASP A 160 -14.37 19.82 2.11
N CYS A 161 -13.14 19.94 2.64
CA CYS A 161 -12.35 18.82 3.10
C CYS A 161 -12.98 18.10 4.30
N ASP A 162 -13.66 18.83 5.19
CA ASP A 162 -14.31 18.26 6.37
C ASP A 162 -15.43 17.31 5.96
N ARG A 163 -16.30 17.76 5.03
CA ARG A 163 -17.37 16.92 4.48
C ARG A 163 -16.81 15.70 3.74
N ALA A 164 -15.73 15.88 2.97
CA ALA A 164 -15.08 14.78 2.28
C ALA A 164 -14.55 13.74 3.28
N GLU A 165 -13.88 14.18 4.34
CA GLU A 165 -13.32 13.32 5.38
C GLU A 165 -14.43 12.56 6.14
N GLU A 166 -15.52 13.24 6.52
CA GLU A 166 -16.67 12.59 7.15
C GLU A 166 -17.26 11.48 6.29
N MET A 167 -17.38 11.73 4.99
CA MET A 167 -17.90 10.77 4.00
C MET A 167 -16.98 9.55 3.87
N LEU A 168 -15.67 9.76 3.76
CA LEU A 168 -14.69 8.67 3.68
C LEU A 168 -14.67 7.83 4.95
N LYS A 169 -14.70 8.48 6.12
CA LYS A 169 -14.80 7.80 7.42
C LYS A 169 -16.10 7.00 7.53
N ALA A 170 -17.22 7.50 7.02
CA ALA A 170 -18.48 6.78 7.01
C ALA A 170 -18.39 5.49 6.18
N ILE A 171 -17.77 5.55 4.99
CA ILE A 171 -17.50 4.36 4.16
C ILE A 171 -16.57 3.37 4.89
N CYS A 172 -15.47 3.85 5.45
CA CYS A 172 -14.44 3.00 6.09
C CYS A 172 -14.94 2.27 7.34
N ARG A 173 -15.97 2.80 8.01
CA ARG A 173 -16.62 2.20 9.20
C ARG A 173 -17.60 1.08 8.86
N GLN A 174 -17.97 0.90 7.60
CA GLN A 174 -18.89 -0.17 7.23
C GLN A 174 -18.20 -1.53 7.33
N ASP A 175 -18.64 -2.36 8.27
CA ASP A 175 -18.24 -3.77 8.39
C ASP A 175 -19.13 -4.64 7.50
N ASN A 176 -19.01 -4.47 6.20
CA ASN A 176 -19.68 -5.29 5.22
C ASN A 176 -18.65 -6.04 4.36
N ASP A 177 -18.77 -7.36 4.33
CA ASP A 177 -17.91 -8.27 3.58
C ASP A 177 -18.34 -8.44 2.11
N ASP A 178 -19.38 -7.73 1.67
CA ASP A 178 -19.90 -7.80 0.31
C ASP A 178 -18.77 -7.54 -0.71
N PRO A 179 -18.44 -8.54 -1.55
CA PRO A 179 -17.42 -8.41 -2.59
C PRO A 179 -17.59 -7.19 -3.49
N GLN A 180 -18.83 -6.74 -3.73
CA GLN A 180 -19.12 -5.62 -4.64
C GLN A 180 -18.62 -4.28 -4.11
N ILE A 181 -18.59 -4.08 -2.80
CA ILE A 181 -18.21 -2.79 -2.19
C ILE A 181 -16.75 -2.75 -1.72
N ARG A 182 -16.02 -3.88 -1.76
CA ARG A 182 -14.65 -3.97 -1.22
C ARG A 182 -13.70 -3.01 -1.90
N HIS A 183 -13.75 -2.94 -3.22
CA HIS A 183 -12.89 -2.04 -4.00
C HIS A 183 -13.20 -0.58 -3.68
N VAL A 184 -14.47 -0.25 -3.47
CA VAL A 184 -14.91 1.10 -3.07
C VAL A 184 -14.38 1.44 -1.68
N ARG A 185 -14.50 0.53 -0.72
CA ARG A 185 -13.97 0.72 0.64
C ARG A 185 -12.45 0.85 0.64
N ALA A 186 -11.74 0.03 -0.13
CA ALA A 186 -10.30 0.13 -0.28
C ALA A 186 -9.88 1.46 -0.92
N ALA A 187 -10.61 1.94 -1.93
CA ALA A 187 -10.39 3.26 -2.52
C ALA A 187 -10.63 4.39 -1.51
N ALA A 188 -11.67 4.30 -0.68
CA ALA A 188 -11.94 5.27 0.38
C ALA A 188 -10.81 5.30 1.43
N GLU A 189 -10.33 4.14 1.88
CA GLU A 189 -9.18 4.05 2.80
C GLU A 189 -7.93 4.68 2.19
N ARG A 190 -7.67 4.47 0.90
CA ARG A 190 -6.53 5.05 0.19
C ARG A 190 -6.65 6.55 0.02
N LEU A 191 -7.84 7.07 -0.26
CA LEU A 191 -8.06 8.52 -0.37
C LEU A 191 -7.90 9.20 0.99
N ASP A 192 -8.39 8.57 2.06
CA ASP A 192 -8.23 9.06 3.42
C ASP A 192 -6.75 8.95 3.88
N ALA A 193 -6.04 7.88 3.48
CA ALA A 193 -4.59 7.78 3.66
C ALA A 193 -3.81 8.87 2.91
N TRP A 194 -4.26 9.23 1.70
CA TRP A 194 -3.68 10.34 0.95
C TRP A 194 -3.85 11.65 1.70
N TYR A 195 -5.02 11.90 2.29
CA TYR A 195 -5.30 13.09 3.09
C TYR A 195 -4.41 13.16 4.34
N ASP A 196 -4.31 12.07 5.11
CA ASP A 196 -3.39 11.95 6.26
C ASP A 196 -1.92 12.17 5.84
N SER A 197 -1.51 11.60 4.70
CA SER A 197 -0.15 11.80 4.15
C SER A 197 0.06 13.24 3.69
N PHE A 198 -0.96 13.91 3.16
CA PHE A 198 -0.87 15.31 2.75
C PHE A 198 -0.65 16.20 3.97
N GLN A 199 -1.39 15.98 5.06
CA GLN A 199 -1.19 16.68 6.33
C GLN A 199 0.24 16.50 6.87
N TYR A 200 0.80 15.28 6.76
CA TYR A 200 2.19 15.05 7.14
C TYR A 200 3.16 15.99 6.40
N TYR A 201 2.97 16.17 5.09
CA TYR A 201 3.82 17.01 4.26
C TYR A 201 3.55 18.52 4.42
N SER A 202 2.30 18.92 4.66
CA SER A 202 1.92 20.33 4.77
C SER A 202 2.12 20.89 6.18
N ALA A 203 1.85 20.11 7.24
CA ALA A 203 1.83 20.56 8.63
C ALA A 203 3.13 20.28 9.40
N THR A 204 4.30 20.34 8.74
CA THR A 204 5.64 20.21 9.36
C THR A 204 5.98 18.84 9.97
N GLY A 205 5.66 17.74 9.26
CA GLY A 205 6.24 16.43 9.61
C GLY A 205 5.58 15.75 10.81
N LEU A 206 4.26 15.88 10.94
CA LEU A 206 3.46 15.18 11.95
C LEU A 206 3.50 13.65 11.73
N LEU A 207 4.47 12.98 12.33
CA LEU A 207 4.68 11.53 12.17
C LEU A 207 3.43 10.69 12.51
N ASP A 208 2.55 11.20 13.37
CA ASP A 208 1.29 10.56 13.71
C ASP A 208 0.33 10.49 12.50
N ALA A 209 0.32 11.54 11.66
CA ALA A 209 -0.45 11.55 10.42
C ALA A 209 0.12 10.55 9.41
N LEU A 210 1.46 10.45 9.29
CA LEU A 210 2.09 9.43 8.46
C LEU A 210 1.79 8.00 8.94
N TYR A 211 1.79 7.78 10.26
CA TYR A 211 1.38 6.50 10.85
C TYR A 211 -0.10 6.19 10.53
N CYS A 212 -1.01 7.16 10.66
CA CYS A 212 -2.43 7.00 10.30
C CYS A 212 -2.59 6.62 8.81
N ALA A 213 -1.89 7.33 7.92
CA ALA A 213 -1.87 7.02 6.49
C ALA A 213 -1.41 5.58 6.24
N ALA A 214 -0.31 5.16 6.86
CA ALA A 214 0.22 3.80 6.71
C ALA A 214 -0.79 2.74 7.16
N ARG A 215 -1.53 3.02 8.24
CA ARG A 215 -2.54 2.11 8.78
C ARG A 215 -3.71 1.94 7.82
N ARG A 216 -4.15 3.04 7.20
CA ARG A 216 -5.24 3.04 6.22
C ARG A 216 -4.85 2.34 4.93
N CYS A 217 -3.66 2.59 4.38
CA CYS A 217 -3.11 1.81 3.28
C CYS A 217 -3.05 0.31 3.63
N SER A 218 -2.54 -0.04 4.81
CA SER A 218 -2.50 -1.44 5.25
C SER A 218 -3.89 -2.09 5.34
N ARG A 219 -4.91 -1.34 5.79
CA ARG A 219 -6.31 -1.77 5.78
C ARG A 219 -6.86 -1.94 4.37
N ALA A 220 -6.60 -1.02 3.45
CA ALA A 220 -7.01 -1.11 2.05
C ALA A 220 -6.47 -2.41 1.41
N LEU A 221 -5.18 -2.66 1.61
CA LEU A 221 -4.51 -3.89 1.15
C LEU A 221 -5.10 -5.15 1.80
N TRP A 222 -5.50 -5.08 3.07
CA TRP A 222 -6.17 -6.18 3.74
C TRP A 222 -7.57 -6.46 3.15
N ILE A 223 -8.38 -5.40 2.95
CA ILE A 223 -9.74 -5.50 2.37
C ILE A 223 -9.72 -6.20 1.01
N GLU A 224 -8.72 -5.89 0.17
CA GLU A 224 -8.59 -6.47 -1.17
C GLU A 224 -7.99 -7.88 -1.17
N THR A 225 -7.19 -8.25 -0.16
CA THR A 225 -6.52 -9.57 -0.12
C THR A 225 -7.32 -10.67 0.57
N VAL A 226 -8.22 -10.33 1.49
CA VAL A 226 -9.03 -11.31 2.20
C VAL A 226 -10.25 -11.69 1.37
N LEU A 227 -10.09 -12.63 0.46
CA LEU A 227 -11.24 -13.31 -0.17
C LEU A 227 -12.07 -14.00 0.93
N PRO A 228 -13.42 -13.96 0.88
CA PRO A 228 -14.27 -14.40 1.98
C PRO A 228 -14.22 -15.91 2.25
N LYS A 229 -13.51 -16.69 1.42
CA LYS A 229 -13.47 -18.16 1.51
C LYS A 229 -12.11 -18.80 1.18
N SER A 230 -11.08 -18.03 0.85
CA SER A 230 -9.76 -18.57 0.51
C SER A 230 -8.68 -18.00 1.40
N LYS A 231 -7.56 -18.72 1.48
CA LYS A 231 -6.38 -18.24 2.20
C LYS A 231 -5.99 -16.89 1.58
N PRO A 232 -5.79 -15.84 2.39
CA PRO A 232 -5.43 -14.54 1.86
C PRO A 232 -4.13 -14.67 1.06
N SER A 233 -4.11 -14.10 -0.15
CA SER A 233 -2.86 -13.92 -0.88
C SER A 233 -1.90 -13.18 0.04
N LEU A 234 -0.67 -13.67 0.13
CA LEU A 234 0.37 -13.02 0.93
C LEU A 234 0.82 -11.71 0.27
N ILE A 235 0.73 -11.61 -1.06
CA ILE A 235 1.10 -10.42 -1.82
C ILE A 235 -0.18 -9.61 -2.09
N PRO A 236 -0.28 -8.39 -1.55
CA PRO A 236 -1.37 -7.50 -1.86
C PRO A 236 -1.34 -7.09 -3.33
N THR A 237 -2.36 -7.47 -4.07
CA THR A 237 -2.59 -7.00 -5.42
C THR A 237 -4.07 -6.68 -5.59
N PRO A 238 -4.41 -5.55 -6.21
CA PRO A 238 -3.50 -4.56 -6.77
C PRO A 238 -2.88 -3.59 -5.72
N LEU A 239 -1.68 -3.07 -6.02
CA LEU A 239 -1.09 -1.95 -5.27
C LEU A 239 -1.46 -0.64 -5.94
N CYS A 240 -1.67 0.42 -5.16
CA CYS A 240 -1.87 1.77 -5.69
C CYS A 240 -0.63 2.65 -5.41
N PRO A 241 -0.41 3.74 -6.15
CA PRO A 241 0.73 4.63 -5.92
C PRO A 241 0.84 5.14 -4.48
N ILE A 242 -0.30 5.47 -3.85
CA ILE A 242 -0.31 5.96 -2.47
C ILE A 242 0.22 4.92 -1.48
N ASP A 243 -0.06 3.63 -1.70
CA ASP A 243 0.40 2.54 -0.84
C ASP A 243 1.94 2.51 -0.79
N LEU A 244 2.58 2.68 -1.94
CA LEU A 244 4.03 2.67 -2.08
C LEU A 244 4.69 3.93 -1.50
N ARG A 245 4.06 5.09 -1.75
CA ARG A 245 4.52 6.40 -1.30
C ARG A 245 4.51 6.52 0.22
N VAL A 246 3.40 6.11 0.84
CA VAL A 246 3.25 6.09 2.29
C VAL A 246 4.22 5.08 2.91
N ALA A 247 4.39 3.90 2.29
CA ALA A 247 5.34 2.92 2.78
C ALA A 247 6.79 3.42 2.75
N ASP A 248 7.26 3.94 1.62
CA ASP A 248 8.61 4.51 1.46
C ASP A 248 8.89 5.57 2.54
N SER A 249 7.96 6.52 2.71
CA SER A 249 8.07 7.58 3.72
C SER A 249 8.15 6.99 5.13
N THR A 250 7.21 6.10 5.47
CA THR A 250 7.13 5.48 6.80
C THR A 250 8.42 4.73 7.13
N TYR A 251 8.92 3.90 6.21
CA TYR A 251 10.11 3.08 6.47
C TYR A 251 11.40 3.89 6.52
N ARG A 252 11.51 5.02 5.82
CA ARG A 252 12.63 5.96 6.00
C ARG A 252 12.68 6.52 7.42
N HIS A 253 11.52 6.90 7.98
CA HIS A 253 11.44 7.42 9.35
C HIS A 253 11.65 6.33 10.41
N VAL A 254 11.20 5.09 10.14
CA VAL A 254 11.52 3.93 10.99
C VAL A 254 13.02 3.68 11.00
N ASP A 255 13.68 3.65 9.83
CA ASP A 255 15.12 3.43 9.71
C ASP A 255 15.94 4.56 10.34
N ALA A 256 15.44 5.80 10.28
CA ALA A 256 16.03 6.96 10.97
C ALA A 256 15.81 6.93 12.50
N GLY A 257 14.88 6.11 12.99
CA GLY A 257 14.55 6.01 14.41
C GLY A 257 13.63 7.11 14.91
N ASP A 258 12.92 7.83 14.03
CA ASP A 258 12.08 8.97 14.39
C ASP A 258 10.81 8.57 15.18
N PHE A 259 10.43 7.29 15.09
CA PHE A 259 9.35 6.69 15.88
C PHE A 259 9.80 6.12 17.23
N ASN A 260 11.10 6.13 17.54
CA ASN A 260 11.60 5.52 18.77
C ASN A 260 11.03 6.23 20.02
N GLY A 261 10.41 5.45 20.90
CA GLY A 261 9.81 5.96 22.13
C GLY A 261 8.44 6.62 21.96
N ARG A 262 7.87 6.61 20.75
CA ARG A 262 6.48 7.01 20.51
C ARG A 262 5.51 5.86 20.78
N ASP A 263 4.28 6.23 21.13
CA ASP A 263 3.18 5.27 21.29
C ASP A 263 2.76 4.66 19.94
N LEU A 264 2.83 5.46 18.87
CA LEU A 264 2.51 5.07 17.50
C LEU A 264 3.80 4.67 16.78
N ASP A 265 4.21 3.42 16.94
CA ASP A 265 5.43 2.87 16.34
C ASP A 265 5.08 1.84 15.24
N PRO A 266 5.27 2.17 13.95
CA PRO A 266 5.01 1.24 12.85
C PRO A 266 5.78 -0.09 12.97
N ALA A 267 6.95 -0.11 13.61
CA ALA A 267 7.76 -1.32 13.75
C ALA A 267 7.16 -2.33 14.73
N LYS A 268 6.27 -1.87 15.63
CA LYS A 268 5.59 -2.70 16.63
C LYS A 268 4.14 -3.02 16.27
N ASP A 269 3.56 -2.32 15.31
CA ASP A 269 2.18 -2.52 14.91
C ASP A 269 2.06 -3.65 13.88
N GLU A 270 1.61 -4.83 14.31
CA GLU A 270 1.34 -5.97 13.43
C GLU A 270 0.34 -5.64 12.31
N LYS A 271 -0.52 -4.63 12.49
CA LYS A 271 -1.46 -4.19 11.46
C LYS A 271 -0.77 -3.50 10.29
N MET A 272 0.51 -3.11 10.42
CA MET A 272 1.33 -2.57 9.33
C MET A 272 2.04 -3.64 8.50
N GLU A 273 1.90 -4.92 8.84
CA GLU A 273 2.62 -5.98 8.15
C GLU A 273 2.26 -6.05 6.65
N LYS A 274 1.02 -5.74 6.27
CA LYS A 274 0.62 -5.76 4.84
C LYS A 274 1.30 -4.67 4.03
N ILE A 275 1.34 -3.44 4.53
CA ILE A 275 2.07 -2.35 3.86
C ILE A 275 3.59 -2.61 3.87
N ARG A 276 4.13 -3.24 4.92
CA ARG A 276 5.53 -3.72 4.97
C ARG A 276 5.85 -4.70 3.85
N LEU A 277 5.03 -5.74 3.73
CA LEU A 277 5.24 -6.79 2.73
C LEU A 277 5.06 -6.24 1.31
N ALA A 278 4.10 -5.36 1.09
CA ALA A 278 3.93 -4.66 -0.18
C ALA A 278 5.17 -3.83 -0.54
N TRP A 279 5.73 -3.09 0.43
CA TRP A 279 6.96 -2.32 0.23
C TRP A 279 8.18 -3.19 -0.06
N LEU A 280 8.34 -4.28 0.68
CA LEU A 280 9.45 -5.22 0.46
C LEU A 280 9.34 -5.88 -0.93
N ASP A 281 8.14 -6.34 -1.31
CA ASP A 281 7.90 -6.93 -2.63
C ASP A 281 8.18 -5.91 -3.75
N HIS A 282 7.71 -4.67 -3.60
CA HIS A 282 7.99 -3.60 -4.53
C HIS A 282 9.49 -3.30 -4.64
N THR A 283 10.19 -3.07 -3.52
CA THR A 283 11.61 -2.72 -3.52
C THR A 283 12.47 -3.84 -4.09
N VAL A 284 12.15 -5.10 -3.79
CA VAL A 284 12.82 -6.27 -4.38
C VAL A 284 12.57 -6.32 -5.88
N LYS A 285 11.32 -6.19 -6.35
CA LYS A 285 10.98 -6.18 -7.77
C LYS A 285 11.66 -5.02 -8.51
N ARG A 286 11.63 -3.81 -7.96
CA ARG A 286 12.29 -2.63 -8.52
C ARG A 286 13.80 -2.80 -8.57
N TYR A 287 14.43 -3.30 -7.51
CA TYR A 287 15.86 -3.53 -7.49
C TYR A 287 16.28 -4.59 -8.53
N VAL A 288 15.50 -5.67 -8.65
CA VAL A 288 15.70 -6.68 -9.70
C VAL A 288 15.54 -6.04 -11.08
N PHE A 289 14.51 -5.21 -11.29
CA PHE A 289 14.30 -4.49 -12.54
C PHE A 289 15.46 -3.53 -12.87
N LEU A 290 15.79 -2.58 -11.98
CA LEU A 290 16.80 -1.54 -12.24
C LEU A 290 18.18 -2.14 -12.49
N ARG A 291 18.55 -3.18 -11.75
CA ARG A 291 19.90 -3.74 -11.82
C ARG A 291 20.08 -4.71 -12.99
N TYR A 292 19.00 -5.31 -13.49
CA TYR A 292 19.09 -6.44 -14.43
C TYR A 292 18.13 -6.31 -15.63
N GLY A 293 17.35 -5.23 -15.72
CA GLY A 293 16.37 -4.91 -16.76
C GLY A 293 15.00 -5.61 -16.60
N PRO A 294 14.01 -5.30 -17.46
CA PRO A 294 12.71 -5.98 -17.49
C PRO A 294 12.81 -7.50 -17.74
N LYS A 295 13.95 -7.95 -18.29
CA LYS A 295 14.24 -9.36 -18.65
C LYS A 295 15.25 -10.02 -17.70
N ALA A 296 15.52 -9.38 -16.58
CA ALA A 296 16.34 -9.84 -15.47
C ALA A 296 16.02 -11.25 -15.01
N LYS A 297 16.68 -12.24 -15.59
CA LYS A 297 16.52 -13.63 -15.19
C LYS A 297 17.75 -13.99 -14.36
N ILE A 298 17.59 -14.36 -13.09
CA ILE A 298 18.69 -14.82 -12.24
C ILE A 298 18.79 -16.34 -12.36
N CYS A 299 20.01 -16.88 -12.37
CA CYS A 299 20.21 -18.31 -12.37
C CYS A 299 19.58 -18.91 -11.11
N ALA A 300 18.70 -19.88 -11.28
CA ALA A 300 18.02 -20.55 -10.19
C ALA A 300 18.96 -21.38 -9.32
N HIS A 301 20.16 -21.72 -9.81
CA HIS A 301 21.21 -22.27 -8.96
C HIS A 301 21.77 -21.16 -8.07
N GLY A 302 21.31 -21.09 -6.82
CA GLY A 302 21.62 -20.02 -5.86
C GLY A 302 23.10 -19.60 -5.81
N PRO A 303 24.07 -20.55 -5.83
CA PRO A 303 25.49 -20.21 -5.87
C PRO A 303 26.05 -19.67 -7.21
N CYS A 304 25.38 -19.84 -8.36
CA CYS A 304 25.90 -19.37 -9.67
C CYS A 304 25.94 -17.84 -9.72
N GLU A 305 25.02 -17.16 -9.03
CA GLU A 305 24.74 -15.71 -9.04
C GLU A 305 24.65 -15.04 -10.42
N SER A 306 24.83 -15.82 -11.50
CA SER A 306 24.87 -15.35 -12.88
C SER A 306 23.48 -14.93 -13.32
N ARG A 307 23.45 -13.92 -14.18
CA ARG A 307 22.23 -13.25 -14.59
C ARG A 307 22.14 -13.20 -16.09
N GLY A 308 20.93 -13.35 -16.59
CA GLY A 308 20.63 -13.21 -18.00
C GLY A 308 20.70 -11.74 -18.37
N THR A 309 21.51 -11.43 -19.36
CA THR A 309 21.49 -10.15 -20.07
C THR A 309 20.82 -10.35 -21.43
N GLU A 310 20.58 -9.27 -22.18
CA GLU A 310 20.11 -9.40 -23.56
C GLU A 310 21.10 -10.17 -24.44
N GLU A 311 22.41 -10.02 -24.20
CA GLU A 311 23.47 -10.71 -24.92
C GLU A 311 23.65 -12.18 -24.50
N LYS A 312 23.35 -12.50 -23.24
CA LYS A 312 23.49 -13.84 -22.66
C LYS A 312 22.22 -14.22 -21.91
N PRO A 313 21.14 -14.60 -22.62
CA PRO A 313 19.91 -14.99 -21.96
C PRO A 313 20.11 -16.28 -21.17
N LEU A 314 19.48 -16.36 -19.99
CA LEU A 314 19.38 -17.63 -19.28
C LEU A 314 18.43 -18.56 -20.02
N PHE A 315 18.76 -19.84 -20.02
CA PHE A 315 17.89 -20.85 -20.64
C PHE A 315 16.99 -21.50 -19.59
N ARG A 316 15.80 -21.91 -20.04
CA ARG A 316 14.79 -22.52 -19.20
C ARG A 316 15.07 -23.99 -18.97
N CYS A 317 14.54 -24.53 -17.88
CA CYS A 317 14.46 -25.97 -17.69
C CYS A 317 13.79 -26.68 -18.88
N GLU A 318 14.43 -27.74 -19.38
CA GLU A 318 13.94 -28.58 -20.48
C GLU A 318 12.82 -29.57 -20.07
N GLY A 319 12.49 -29.66 -18.77
CA GLY A 319 11.45 -30.58 -18.30
C GLY A 319 10.01 -30.12 -18.61
N ASN A 320 9.04 -30.95 -18.23
CA ASN A 320 7.61 -30.77 -18.49
C ASN A 320 6.91 -29.84 -17.46
N CYS A 321 7.65 -29.04 -16.70
CA CYS A 321 7.03 -28.06 -15.82
C CYS A 321 6.42 -26.89 -16.63
N PRO A 322 5.33 -26.24 -16.16
CA PRO A 322 4.69 -25.16 -16.89
C PRO A 322 5.61 -23.95 -17.10
N GLU A 323 5.42 -23.24 -18.20
CA GLU A 323 6.32 -22.17 -18.67
C GLU A 323 6.56 -21.05 -17.63
N GLN A 324 5.53 -20.69 -16.86
CA GLN A 324 5.63 -19.69 -15.80
C GLN A 324 6.48 -20.13 -14.59
N TRP A 325 6.74 -21.43 -14.44
CA TRP A 325 7.49 -22.02 -13.33
C TRP A 325 8.85 -22.58 -13.75
N LYS A 326 9.20 -22.50 -15.02
CA LYS A 326 10.49 -23.01 -15.51
C LYS A 326 11.62 -22.17 -14.94
N PRO A 327 12.46 -22.73 -14.03
CA PRO A 327 13.63 -22.02 -13.56
C PRO A 327 14.59 -21.77 -14.72
N LEU A 328 15.39 -20.73 -14.55
CA LEU A 328 16.28 -20.20 -15.56
C LEU A 328 17.72 -20.44 -15.12
N TYR A 329 18.59 -20.88 -16.03
CA TYR A 329 19.96 -21.27 -15.71
C TYR A 329 20.98 -20.59 -16.61
N CYS A 330 22.14 -20.30 -16.01
CA CYS A 330 23.33 -19.73 -16.66
C CYS A 330 24.07 -20.77 -17.52
N SER A 331 24.02 -22.04 -17.14
CA SER A 331 24.74 -23.15 -17.78
C SER A 331 24.09 -24.50 -17.46
N LYS A 332 24.42 -25.54 -18.26
CA LYS A 332 23.75 -26.85 -18.13
C LYS A 332 24.17 -27.50 -16.82
N GLU A 333 25.41 -27.26 -16.43
CA GLU A 333 25.95 -27.62 -15.13
C GLU A 333 25.15 -27.02 -13.96
N CYS A 334 24.71 -25.76 -14.06
CA CYS A 334 23.87 -25.15 -13.02
C CYS A 334 22.45 -25.73 -13.01
N GLN A 335 21.90 -26.04 -14.19
CA GLN A 335 20.66 -26.81 -14.27
C GLN A 335 20.81 -28.18 -13.61
N ASP A 336 21.89 -28.92 -13.87
CA ASP A 336 22.10 -30.28 -13.35
C ASP A 336 22.38 -30.29 -11.83
N LYS A 337 23.08 -29.28 -11.31
CA LYS A 337 23.29 -29.07 -9.87
C LYS A 337 21.97 -28.83 -9.14
N GLU A 338 21.08 -28.03 -9.74
CA GLU A 338 19.77 -27.74 -9.16
C GLU A 338 18.71 -28.79 -9.53
N ALA A 339 18.97 -29.62 -10.55
CA ALA A 339 18.01 -30.59 -11.08
C ALA A 339 17.51 -31.53 -9.99
N ARG A 340 18.33 -31.87 -8.99
CA ARG A 340 17.89 -32.73 -7.88
C ARG A 340 16.78 -32.09 -7.04
N HIS A 341 16.89 -30.79 -6.74
CA HIS A 341 15.86 -30.06 -6.00
C HIS A 341 14.68 -29.67 -6.88
N HIS A 342 14.92 -29.32 -8.14
CA HIS A 342 13.84 -28.95 -9.06
C HIS A 342 13.03 -30.16 -9.53
N LYS A 343 13.64 -31.35 -9.66
CA LYS A 343 12.98 -32.57 -10.19
C LYS A 343 11.80 -33.04 -9.35
N THR A 344 11.75 -32.72 -8.05
CA THR A 344 10.57 -32.98 -7.21
C THR A 344 9.34 -32.19 -7.67
N PHE A 345 9.53 -31.10 -8.41
CA PHE A 345 8.46 -30.25 -8.96
C PHE A 345 8.45 -30.22 -10.50
N CYS A 346 9.47 -30.82 -11.15
CA CYS A 346 9.66 -30.87 -12.61
C CYS A 346 8.88 -32.03 -13.26
N THR A 347 7.66 -32.24 -12.81
CA THR A 347 6.73 -33.26 -13.35
C THR A 347 5.34 -32.65 -13.42
N GLU A 348 4.66 -32.85 -14.55
CA GLU A 348 3.31 -32.33 -14.82
C GLU A 348 2.30 -32.61 -13.68
N THR A 349 2.48 -33.72 -12.96
CA THR A 349 1.54 -34.24 -11.96
C THR A 349 1.67 -33.64 -10.57
N VAL A 350 2.84 -33.10 -10.20
CA VAL A 350 3.08 -32.64 -8.82
C VAL A 350 2.55 -31.22 -8.59
N LEU A 351 2.48 -30.39 -9.64
CA LEU A 351 2.04 -29.01 -9.49
C LEU A 351 0.52 -28.83 -9.44
N SER A 352 -0.27 -29.79 -9.93
CA SER A 352 -1.73 -29.81 -9.71
C SER A 352 -2.11 -30.18 -8.27
N THR A 353 -1.15 -30.63 -7.45
CA THR A 353 -1.38 -31.16 -6.10
C THR A 353 -0.56 -30.46 -5.00
N MET A 354 0.31 -29.50 -5.36
CA MET A 354 1.17 -28.77 -4.43
C MET A 354 0.38 -27.76 -3.57
N PRO A 355 0.52 -27.79 -2.24
CA PRO A 355 -0.03 -26.74 -1.38
C PRO A 355 0.71 -25.42 -1.62
N GLU A 356 -0.05 -24.36 -1.89
CA GLU A 356 0.41 -22.98 -2.18
C GLU A 356 1.49 -22.43 -1.23
N LYS A 357 1.48 -22.82 0.06
CA LYS A 357 2.50 -22.42 1.03
C LYS A 357 3.90 -22.98 0.75
N ALA A 358 3.99 -24.17 0.15
CA ALA A 358 5.27 -24.77 -0.25
C ALA A 358 5.81 -24.13 -1.55
N LEU A 359 4.90 -23.71 -2.44
CA LEU A 359 5.17 -22.97 -3.67
C LEU A 359 5.84 -21.61 -3.38
N ILE A 360 5.40 -20.95 -2.30
CA ILE A 360 5.93 -19.65 -1.89
C ILE A 360 7.31 -19.81 -1.24
N ARG A 361 7.51 -20.74 -0.29
CA ARG A 361 8.84 -20.93 0.34
C ARG A 361 9.96 -21.23 -0.66
N SER A 362 9.68 -21.90 -1.78
CA SER A 362 10.70 -22.14 -2.80
C SER A 362 11.08 -20.87 -3.57
N LEU A 363 10.15 -19.93 -3.78
CA LEU A 363 10.43 -18.61 -4.37
C LEU A 363 11.27 -17.72 -3.43
N TYR A 364 11.02 -17.77 -2.13
CA TYR A 364 11.71 -16.94 -1.13
C TYR A 364 13.06 -17.52 -0.65
N SER A 365 13.24 -18.84 -0.68
CA SER A 365 14.50 -19.49 -0.27
C SER A 365 15.70 -19.12 -1.15
N VAL A 366 15.46 -18.71 -2.40
CA VAL A 366 16.52 -18.28 -3.31
C VAL A 366 16.97 -16.84 -3.00
N ALA A 367 16.10 -16.02 -2.39
CA ALA A 367 16.41 -14.62 -2.05
C ALA A 367 17.17 -14.45 -0.72
N GLN A 368 17.10 -15.42 0.21
CA GLN A 368 17.64 -15.27 1.57
C GLN A 368 19.06 -15.83 1.78
N VAL A 369 19.63 -16.58 0.83
CA VAL A 369 20.95 -17.23 1.02
C VAL A 369 22.14 -16.27 0.82
N THR A 370 21.92 -15.03 0.36
CA THR A 370 22.99 -14.04 0.13
C THR A 370 23.27 -13.10 1.32
N GLY A 371 22.60 -13.29 2.46
CA GLY A 371 22.67 -12.39 3.63
C GLY A 371 23.88 -12.52 4.57
N ARG A 372 25.04 -13.02 4.10
CA ARG A 372 26.27 -13.10 4.93
C ARG A 372 27.44 -12.32 4.34
N THR A 373 27.22 -11.06 4.00
CA THR A 373 28.33 -10.11 3.87
C THR A 373 27.85 -8.70 4.19
N VAL A 374 28.38 -8.15 5.30
CA VAL A 374 28.48 -6.74 5.70
C VAL A 374 27.58 -5.76 4.94
N ILE A 375 26.56 -5.27 5.63
CA ILE A 375 25.73 -4.12 5.24
C ILE A 375 26.66 -2.92 5.04
N TYR A 376 26.96 -2.57 3.79
CA TYR A 376 27.45 -1.23 3.47
C TYR A 376 26.28 -0.27 3.65
N ARG A 377 26.46 0.74 4.52
CA ARG A 377 25.53 1.86 4.66
C ARG A 377 25.17 2.41 3.27
N PRO A 378 23.88 2.63 2.95
CA PRO A 378 23.52 3.46 1.81
C PRO A 378 24.17 4.83 2.00
N THR A 379 24.84 5.31 0.96
CA THR A 379 25.42 6.66 0.93
C THR A 379 24.32 7.68 1.21
N TYR A 380 24.49 8.43 2.30
CA TYR A 380 23.69 9.61 2.64
C TYR A 380 23.69 10.55 1.43
N VAL A 381 22.53 10.73 0.80
CA VAL A 381 22.29 11.84 -0.12
C VAL A 381 21.79 13.00 0.72
N ASP A 382 22.64 14.01 0.87
CA ASP A 382 22.39 15.20 1.68
C ASP A 382 21.35 16.09 0.97
N ASN A 383 20.06 15.78 1.16
CA ASN A 383 18.95 16.49 0.54
C ASN A 383 18.47 17.64 1.43
N LYS A 384 19.26 18.71 1.52
CA LYS A 384 18.71 20.02 1.91
C LYS A 384 17.87 20.53 0.76
N ILE A 385 16.57 20.65 0.98
CA ILE A 385 15.69 21.35 0.04
C ILE A 385 14.87 22.38 0.81
N ASP A 386 14.72 23.54 0.18
CA ASP A 386 14.00 24.70 0.68
C ASP A 386 12.59 24.37 1.17
N ARG A 387 12.33 24.84 2.39
CA ARG A 387 11.05 24.86 3.09
C ARG A 387 10.04 25.73 2.34
N ASP A 388 10.53 26.71 1.59
CA ASP A 388 9.74 27.76 0.95
C ASP A 388 8.83 27.26 -0.17
N VAL A 389 9.19 26.18 -0.88
CA VAL A 389 8.32 25.61 -1.94
C VAL A 389 7.12 24.88 -1.34
N TRP A 390 7.30 24.17 -0.23
CA TRP A 390 6.20 23.50 0.47
C TRP A 390 5.35 24.50 1.24
N MET A 391 5.97 25.48 1.89
CA MET A 391 5.24 26.59 2.51
C MET A 391 4.47 27.40 1.45
N TYR A 392 4.99 27.56 0.23
CA TYR A 392 4.28 28.26 -0.84
C TYR A 392 3.04 27.50 -1.36
N ILE A 393 3.10 26.17 -1.44
CA ILE A 393 1.94 25.35 -1.82
C ILE A 393 0.96 25.22 -0.64
N ALA A 394 1.47 24.99 0.57
CA ALA A 394 0.65 24.87 1.78
C ALA A 394 -0.02 26.20 2.15
N ALA A 395 0.66 27.34 2.04
CA ALA A 395 0.09 28.68 2.28
C ALA A 395 -0.81 29.19 1.15
N ARG A 396 -1.01 28.39 0.09
CA ARG A 396 -2.06 28.62 -0.92
C ARG A 396 -3.26 27.70 -0.74
N VAL A 397 -3.12 26.66 0.08
CA VAL A 397 -4.15 25.62 0.33
C VAL A 397 -4.72 25.74 1.75
N LEU A 398 -3.99 26.37 2.66
CA LEU A 398 -4.44 26.90 3.94
C LEU A 398 -4.49 28.42 3.81
#